data_AF-A0A917XEI4-F1
#
_entry.id   AF-A0A917XEI4-F1
#
_cell.length_a   1.000
_cell.length_b   1.000
_cell.length_c   1.000
_cell.angle_alpha   90.00
_cell.angle_beta   90.00
_cell.angle_gamma   90.00
#
_symmetry.space_group_name_H-M   'P 1'
#
loop_
_entity.id
_entity.type
_entity.pdbx_description
1 polymer ?
#
loop_
_entity_poly.entity_id
_entity_poly.type
_entity_poly.pdbx_seq_one_letter_code
_entity_poly.pdbx_strand_id
1 'polypeptide(L)'
;MAAAALTVGLSAAVALPAQAATVTPMSTHRGSVTCFNWSWADGTSTTAIYYHNTCSTTQHLCVWWKDGQENNLHRITAAGDAKGHLKEPGTIESQDIENC
;
A
#
# COMPACT_ATOMS: atom_id res chain seq x y z
N MET A 1 22.41 -48.94 -52.29
CA MET A 1 21.46 -48.73 -51.18
C MET A 1 21.99 -47.60 -50.34
N ALA A 2 21.30 -46.46 -50.29
CA ALA A 2 21.70 -45.30 -49.50
C ALA A 2 20.53 -44.91 -48.59
N ALA A 3 20.74 -45.02 -47.29
CA ALA A 3 19.76 -44.68 -46.25
C ALA A 3 19.87 -43.17 -45.95
N ALA A 4 18.80 -42.42 -46.22
CA ALA A 4 18.69 -41.02 -45.79
C ALA A 4 18.14 -41.00 -44.36
N ALA A 5 18.98 -40.63 -43.40
CA ALA A 5 18.60 -40.48 -42.00
C ALA A 5 17.77 -39.20 -41.82
N LEU A 6 16.56 -39.33 -41.27
CA LEU A 6 15.76 -38.21 -40.78
C LEU A 6 16.36 -37.70 -39.46
N THR A 7 16.93 -36.50 -39.46
CA THR A 7 17.27 -35.75 -38.25
C THR A 7 16.02 -34.99 -37.77
N VAL A 8 15.37 -35.52 -36.75
CA VAL A 8 14.35 -34.80 -35.97
C VAL A 8 15.06 -33.73 -35.16
N GLY A 9 14.89 -32.46 -35.52
CA GLY A 9 15.36 -31.33 -34.73
C GLY A 9 14.55 -31.22 -33.43
N LEU A 10 15.11 -31.70 -32.32
CA LEU A 10 14.55 -31.48 -30.99
C LEU A 10 14.71 -30.00 -30.59
N SER A 11 13.59 -29.31 -30.45
CA SER A 11 13.49 -27.96 -29.90
C SER A 11 13.92 -27.95 -28.43
N ALA A 12 15.15 -27.53 -28.14
CA ALA A 12 15.58 -27.24 -26.77
C ALA A 12 15.08 -25.85 -26.36
N ALA A 13 13.82 -25.76 -25.94
CA ALA A 13 13.34 -24.60 -25.20
C ALA A 13 13.99 -24.64 -23.80
N VAL A 14 15.00 -23.80 -23.59
CA VAL A 14 15.55 -23.55 -22.25
C VAL A 14 14.46 -22.91 -21.40
N ALA A 15 13.85 -23.72 -20.53
CA ALA A 15 12.96 -23.23 -19.49
C ALA A 15 13.80 -22.43 -18.49
N LEU A 16 13.77 -21.10 -18.60
CA LEU A 16 14.29 -20.21 -17.57
C LEU A 16 13.50 -20.50 -16.27
N PRO A 17 14.16 -20.61 -15.11
CA PRO A 17 13.44 -20.73 -13.85
C PRO A 17 12.59 -19.48 -13.67
N ALA A 18 11.27 -19.67 -13.57
CA ALA A 18 10.37 -18.62 -13.15
C ALA A 18 10.77 -18.23 -11.72
N GLN A 19 11.42 -17.08 -11.59
CA GLN A 19 11.78 -16.50 -10.30
C GLN A 19 10.46 -16.23 -9.57
N ALA A 20 10.19 -16.98 -8.51
CA ALA A 20 9.05 -16.71 -7.65
C ALA A 20 9.24 -15.31 -7.06
N ALA A 21 8.35 -14.37 -7.42
CA ALA A 21 8.35 -13.05 -6.81
C ALA A 21 8.14 -13.22 -5.31
N THR A 22 9.09 -12.75 -4.51
CA THR A 22 8.93 -12.68 -3.05
C THR A 22 7.82 -11.68 -2.76
N VAL A 23 6.63 -12.18 -2.42
CA VAL A 23 5.55 -11.34 -1.92
C VAL A 23 5.91 -10.95 -0.49
N THR A 24 6.37 -9.72 -0.30
CA THR A 24 6.45 -9.15 1.05
C THR A 24 5.02 -9.00 1.56
N PRO A 25 4.66 -9.60 2.71
CA PRO A 25 3.32 -9.45 3.25
C PRO A 25 3.10 -7.99 3.63
N MET A 26 2.16 -7.32 2.94
CA MET A 26 1.72 -5.97 3.30
C MET A 26 0.84 -6.09 4.56
N SER A 27 1.22 -5.43 5.65
CA SER A 27 0.39 -5.39 6.85
C SER A 27 -0.67 -4.31 6.70
N THR A 28 -1.88 -4.60 7.18
CA THR A 28 -2.92 -3.58 7.31
C THR A 28 -2.93 -3.05 8.72
N HIS A 29 -2.74 -1.74 8.84
CA HIS A 29 -2.82 -0.99 10.07
C HIS A 29 -4.18 -0.34 10.18
N ARG A 30 -4.69 -0.26 11.40
CA ARG A 30 -6.02 0.28 11.67
C ARG A 30 -6.08 0.75 13.11
N GLY A 31 -6.84 1.80 13.34
CA GLY A 31 -7.02 2.38 14.66
C GLY A 31 -8.13 3.40 14.64
N SER A 32 -8.33 4.00 15.80
CA SER A 32 -9.34 5.03 16.01
C SER A 32 -8.78 6.08 16.93
N VAL A 33 -9.03 7.34 16.61
CA VAL A 33 -8.78 8.48 17.51
C VAL A 33 -10.12 9.10 17.81
N THR A 34 -10.58 9.02 19.05
CA THR A 34 -11.94 9.43 19.46
C THR A 34 -13.02 8.71 18.64
N CYS A 35 -13.82 9.42 17.84
CA CYS A 35 -14.80 8.89 16.89
C CYS A 35 -14.30 8.98 15.43
N PHE A 36 -12.99 9.04 15.21
CA PHE A 36 -12.38 9.04 13.87
C PHE A 36 -11.66 7.71 13.65
N ASN A 37 -12.20 6.87 12.78
CA ASN A 37 -11.59 5.59 12.44
C ASN A 37 -10.67 5.76 11.23
N TRP A 38 -9.54 5.07 11.23
CA TRP A 38 -8.60 5.10 10.12
C TRP A 38 -7.98 3.73 9.86
N SER A 39 -7.55 3.51 8.62
CA SER A 39 -6.81 2.31 8.23
C SER A 39 -5.91 2.59 7.03
N TRP A 40 -4.82 1.88 6.93
CA TRP A 40 -3.93 1.90 5.77
C TRP A 40 -3.25 0.54 5.63
N ALA A 41 -2.73 0.24 4.45
CA ALA A 41 -1.92 -0.95 4.23
C ALA A 41 -0.52 -0.51 3.81
N ASP A 42 0.49 -1.26 4.24
CA ASP A 42 1.88 -1.02 3.84
C ASP A 42 1.96 -0.93 2.32
N GLY A 43 2.43 0.22 1.82
CA GLY A 43 2.70 0.44 0.41
C GLY A 43 4.16 0.22 0.08
N THR A 44 4.47 -0.04 -1.19
CA THR A 44 5.87 -0.13 -1.65
C THR A 44 6.51 1.24 -1.86
N SER A 45 5.76 2.22 -2.36
CA SER A 45 6.25 3.60 -2.60
C SER A 45 5.22 4.68 -2.30
N THR A 46 3.95 4.29 -2.12
CA THR A 46 2.86 5.22 -1.85
C THR A 46 1.93 4.58 -0.85
N THR A 47 1.53 5.33 0.17
CA THR A 47 0.64 4.84 1.22
C THR A 47 -0.69 5.58 1.13
N ALA A 48 -1.78 4.82 1.09
CA ALA A 48 -3.14 5.35 1.12
C ALA A 48 -3.75 5.08 2.49
N ILE A 49 -4.11 6.15 3.20
CA ILE A 49 -4.90 6.09 4.42
C ILE A 49 -6.36 6.33 4.09
N TYR A 50 -7.23 5.47 4.62
CA TYR A 50 -8.67 5.56 4.55
C TYR A 50 -9.19 5.99 5.91
N TYR A 51 -10.24 6.80 5.92
CA TYR A 51 -10.82 7.29 7.15
C TYR A 51 -12.34 7.38 7.12
N HIS A 52 -12.93 7.32 8.32
CA HIS A 52 -14.35 7.57 8.57
C HIS A 52 -14.50 8.34 9.88
N ASN A 53 -14.97 9.59 9.78
CA ASN A 53 -15.40 10.36 10.93
C ASN A 53 -16.80 9.89 11.35
N THR A 54 -16.92 9.11 12.41
CA THR A 54 -18.22 8.69 12.96
C THR A 54 -18.78 9.69 13.96
N CYS A 55 -18.10 10.81 14.22
CA CYS A 55 -18.65 11.89 15.02
C CYS A 55 -19.77 12.60 14.23
N SER A 56 -20.68 13.28 14.94
CA SER A 56 -21.70 14.14 14.29
C SER A 56 -21.15 15.51 13.88
N THR A 57 -19.93 15.84 14.29
CA THR A 57 -19.25 17.12 14.06
C THR A 57 -18.06 16.95 13.14
N THR A 58 -17.60 18.06 12.55
CA THR A 58 -16.35 18.09 11.81
C THR A 58 -15.16 17.87 12.74
N GLN A 59 -14.30 16.93 12.40
CA GLN A 59 -13.07 16.63 13.12
C GLN A 59 -11.85 16.69 12.18
N HIS A 60 -10.67 16.77 12.79
CA HIS A 60 -9.41 16.79 12.09
C HIS A 60 -8.52 15.61 12.48
N LEU A 61 -7.95 14.94 11.50
CA LEU A 61 -6.93 13.92 11.69
C LEU A 61 -5.60 14.45 11.16
N CYS A 62 -4.58 14.43 12.00
CA CYS A 62 -3.20 14.75 11.62
C CYS A 62 -2.46 13.44 11.37
N VAL A 63 -1.81 13.37 10.22
CA VAL A 63 -1.05 12.18 9.80
C VAL A 63 0.29 12.65 9.26
N TRP A 64 1.38 12.12 9.80
CA TRP A 64 2.72 12.37 9.28
C TRP A 64 3.15 11.27 8.31
N TRP A 65 3.56 11.66 7.11
CA TRP A 65 4.23 10.79 6.16
C TRP A 65 5.73 10.98 6.22
N LYS A 66 6.47 9.88 6.21
CA LYS A 66 7.92 9.86 6.06
C LYS A 66 8.26 9.48 4.63
N ASP A 67 8.82 10.42 3.88
CA ASP A 67 9.35 10.18 2.52
C ASP A 67 10.87 10.36 2.54
N GLY A 68 11.59 9.25 2.64
CA GLY A 68 13.04 9.27 2.82
C GLY A 68 13.45 9.92 4.14
N GLN A 69 13.96 11.17 4.07
CA GLN A 69 14.39 11.97 5.23
C GLN A 69 13.41 13.11 5.56
N GLU A 70 12.35 13.28 4.77
CA GLU A 70 11.37 14.34 4.94
C GLU A 70 10.13 13.83 5.70
N ASN A 71 9.64 14.65 6.63
CA ASN A 71 8.41 14.38 7.38
C ASN A 71 7.35 15.42 7.00
N ASN A 72 6.28 14.96 6.36
CA ASN A 72 5.20 15.79 5.86
C ASN A 72 3.95 15.60 6.70
N LEU A 73 3.49 16.67 7.35
CA LEU A 73 2.21 16.67 8.07
C LEU A 73 1.07 16.97 7.09
N HIS A 74 0.11 16.06 7.02
CA HIS A 74 -1.16 16.29 6.35
C HIS A 74 -2.30 16.34 7.36
N ARG A 75 -3.09 17.41 7.30
CA ARG A 75 -4.32 17.56 8.08
C ARG A 75 -5.52 17.21 7.22
N ILE A 76 -6.21 16.14 7.60
CA ILE A 76 -7.46 15.69 7.00
C ILE A 76 -8.62 16.31 7.78
N THR A 77 -9.46 17.08 7.11
CA THR A 77 -10.71 17.61 7.69
C THR A 77 -11.88 16.81 7.15
N ALA A 78 -12.66 16.19 8.03
CA ALA A 78 -13.84 15.42 7.64
C ALA A 78 -15.06 15.89 8.43
N ALA A 79 -16.16 16.21 7.72
CA ALA A 79 -17.45 16.49 8.34
C ALA A 79 -17.98 15.27 9.11
N GLY A 80 -19.04 15.47 9.91
CA GLY A 80 -19.67 14.36 10.61
C GLY A 80 -20.18 13.28 9.65
N ASP A 81 -19.98 12.02 10.02
CA ASP A 81 -20.21 10.81 9.19
C ASP A 81 -19.42 10.74 7.87
N ALA A 82 -18.50 11.66 7.60
CA ALA A 82 -17.78 11.70 6.33
C ALA A 82 -16.69 10.62 6.24
N LYS A 83 -16.56 10.04 5.05
CA LYS A 83 -15.54 9.06 4.69
C LYS A 83 -14.63 9.62 3.60
N GLY A 84 -13.39 9.15 3.56
CA GLY A 84 -12.48 9.52 2.49
C GLY A 84 -11.18 8.73 2.55
N HIS A 85 -10.26 9.15 1.71
CA HIS A 85 -8.90 8.64 1.72
C HIS A 85 -7.94 9.74 1.28
N LEU A 86 -6.70 9.63 1.72
CA LEU A 86 -5.57 10.44 1.27
C LEU A 86 -4.46 9.49 0.86
N LYS A 87 -3.81 9.79 -0.26
CA LYS A 87 -2.74 8.97 -0.82
C LYS A 87 -1.53 9.86 -1.08
N GLU A 88 -0.45 9.57 -0.38
CA GLU A 88 0.79 10.34 -0.47
C GLU A 88 1.99 9.39 -0.63
N PRO A 89 3.09 9.86 -1.27
CA PRO A 89 4.35 9.12 -1.28
C PRO A 89 4.89 8.93 0.15
N GLY A 90 5.68 7.88 0.34
CA GLY A 90 6.27 7.56 1.63
C GLY A 90 5.43 6.62 2.50
N THR A 91 5.83 6.48 3.75
CA THR A 91 5.25 5.56 4.74
C THR A 91 4.63 6.30 5.91
N ILE A 92 3.66 5.68 6.57
CA ILE A 92 3.00 6.19 7.77
C ILE A 92 3.34 5.23 8.92
N GLU A 93 3.39 5.72 10.15
CA GLU A 93 3.37 4.88 11.34
C GLU A 93 2.11 5.17 12.16
N SER A 94 1.55 4.16 12.83
CA SER A 94 0.31 4.35 13.61
C SER A 94 0.46 5.39 14.73
N GLN A 95 1.67 5.54 15.28
CA GLN A 95 2.01 6.54 16.30
C GLN A 95 2.08 7.98 15.77
N ASP A 96 2.15 8.13 14.44
CA ASP A 96 2.20 9.39 13.73
C ASP A 96 0.80 9.88 13.29
N ILE A 97 -0.26 9.23 13.81
CA ILE A 97 -1.66 9.56 13.54
C ILE A 97 -2.31 10.04 14.84
N GLU A 98 -2.74 11.29 14.86
CA GLU A 98 -3.29 11.94 16.05
C GLU A 98 -4.46 12.86 15.72
N ASN A 99 -5.22 13.27 16.75
CA ASN A 99 -6.23 14.30 16.58
C ASN A 99 -5.56 15.67 16.59
N CYS A 100 -5.90 16.50 15.62
CA CYS A 100 -5.68 17.93 15.68
C CYS A 100 -7.03 18.68 15.76
#